data_AF-A0A538UDB5-F1
#
_entry.id   AF-A0A538UDB5-F1
#
_cell.length_a   1.000
_cell.length_b   1.000
_cell.length_c   1.000
_cell.angle_alpha   90.00
_cell.angle_beta   90.00
_cell.angle_gamma   90.00
#
_symmetry.space_group_name_H-M   'P 1'
#
loop_
_entity.id
_entity.type
_entity.pdbx_description
1 polymer ?
#
loop_
_entity_poly.entity_id
_entity_poly.type
_entity_poly.pdbx_seq_one_letter_code
_entity_poly.pdbx_strand_id
1 'polypeptide(L)'
;MSPDLRSPITAPAAATLQRRLLAWYDAHRRDLPWRRTRDPYPVWLSEVMLQQTQVATARPYYDAFLVRFPTLAALARAKPAEVLDAWAGLGYYRRARHLHEAAQTVMREHAGRVPDDPEAFGRLPGVGRYTRGAVLSICFDRPLPVLDGNVARVLARLFAVPAAIRDPRGARRLWALADVLVPMRRPGDWNQAVMELGATLCTPRAPACGRCPLRKSCRALAMGRVEEFPPAAQRRATETVCRAVALIARGGRVLMARREGPLLTGLWEPPGVELTGHASPVRALRPALARLGLKARLAPAGRTVRHTITHRAITVEVWRGTLTGAAPRRAGLRWVDPARPGVPLTALARRLTRAGAE
;
A
#
# COMPACT_ATOMS: atom_id res chain seq x y z
N MET A 1 -12.47 1.38 31.97
CA MET A 1 -13.14 2.31 31.03
C MET A 1 -12.78 3.73 31.44
N SER A 2 -12.18 4.54 30.57
CA SER A 2 -11.89 5.94 30.91
C SER A 2 -13.20 6.74 31.02
N PRO A 3 -13.35 7.68 31.98
CA PRO A 3 -14.61 8.38 32.27
C PRO A 3 -15.12 9.36 31.19
N ASP A 4 -14.38 9.53 30.08
CA ASP A 4 -14.58 10.62 29.11
C ASP A 4 -15.41 10.26 27.85
N LEU A 5 -16.11 9.13 27.83
CA LEU A 5 -16.82 8.65 26.64
C LEU A 5 -18.34 8.53 26.87
N ARG A 6 -19.02 9.64 27.15
CA ARG A 6 -20.43 9.73 26.75
C ARG A 6 -20.46 9.62 25.22
N SER A 7 -21.27 8.69 24.69
CA SER A 7 -21.41 8.54 23.24
C SER A 7 -21.78 9.90 22.63
N PRO A 8 -20.99 10.44 21.69
CA PRO A 8 -21.23 11.77 21.12
C PRO A 8 -22.46 11.81 20.20
N ILE A 9 -23.15 10.68 20.04
CA ILE A 9 -24.33 10.50 19.22
C ILE A 9 -25.34 9.58 19.92
N THR A 10 -26.61 9.92 19.86
CA THR A 10 -27.71 9.08 20.35
C THR A 10 -28.02 7.95 19.36
N ALA A 11 -28.58 6.84 19.83
CA ALA A 11 -28.95 5.73 18.95
C ALA A 11 -29.90 6.13 17.79
N PRO A 12 -30.93 6.99 17.99
CA PRO A 12 -31.77 7.46 16.89
C PRO A 12 -31.02 8.29 15.83
N ALA A 13 -30.07 9.11 16.28
CA ALA A 13 -29.24 9.90 15.37
C ALA A 13 -28.29 8.99 14.56
N ALA A 14 -27.66 8.00 15.20
CA ALA A 14 -26.83 7.00 14.52
C ALA A 14 -27.63 6.21 13.47
N ALA A 15 -28.82 5.73 13.83
CA ALA A 15 -29.70 5.00 12.91
C ALA A 15 -30.10 5.85 11.69
N THR A 16 -30.31 7.16 11.88
CA THR A 16 -30.62 8.07 10.78
C THR A 16 -29.43 8.26 9.82
N LEU A 17 -28.21 8.37 10.35
CA LEU A 17 -26.99 8.41 9.54
C LEU A 17 -26.82 7.13 8.73
N GLN A 18 -26.98 5.98 9.39
CA GLN A 18 -26.90 4.65 8.79
C GLN A 18 -27.87 4.51 7.62
N ARG A 19 -29.16 4.80 7.83
CA ARG A 19 -30.17 4.72 6.76
C ARG A 19 -29.84 5.62 5.57
N ARG A 20 -29.49 6.88 5.81
CA ARG A 20 -29.19 7.85 4.73
C ARG A 20 -27.97 7.43 3.92
N LEU A 21 -26.91 6.98 4.59
CA LEU A 21 -25.68 6.60 3.93
C LEU A 21 -25.83 5.30 3.14
N LEU A 22 -26.50 4.28 3.72
CA LEU A 22 -26.76 3.01 3.04
C LEU A 22 -27.63 3.21 1.80
N ALA A 23 -28.71 3.98 1.89
CA ALA A 23 -29.56 4.28 0.74
C ALA A 23 -28.79 4.99 -0.38
N TRP A 24 -27.91 5.94 -0.03
CA TRP A 24 -27.04 6.58 -1.01
C TRP A 24 -26.06 5.57 -1.63
N TYR A 25 -25.45 4.71 -0.83
CA TYR A 25 -24.48 3.72 -1.29
C TYR A 25 -25.11 2.70 -2.25
N ASP A 26 -26.32 2.23 -1.95
CA ASP A 26 -27.05 1.29 -2.81
C ASP A 26 -27.29 1.88 -4.20
N ALA A 27 -27.55 3.20 -4.28
CA ALA A 27 -27.77 3.90 -5.54
C ALA A 27 -26.48 4.37 -6.27
N HIS A 28 -25.37 4.60 -5.56
CA HIS A 28 -24.21 5.32 -6.12
C HIS A 28 -22.87 4.59 -6.02
N ARG A 29 -22.81 3.41 -5.39
CA ARG A 29 -21.54 2.68 -5.25
C ARG A 29 -20.94 2.37 -6.61
N ARG A 30 -19.64 2.62 -6.76
CA ARG A 30 -18.90 2.16 -7.94
C ARG A 30 -18.89 0.64 -8.00
N ASP A 31 -19.07 0.13 -9.20
CA ASP A 31 -18.90 -1.27 -9.53
C ASP A 31 -17.39 -1.59 -9.60
N LEU A 32 -16.93 -2.37 -8.61
CA LEU A 32 -15.53 -2.76 -8.46
C LEU A 32 -15.47 -4.30 -8.38
N PRO A 33 -14.47 -4.96 -9.00
CA PRO A 33 -14.42 -6.42 -9.04
C PRO A 33 -14.55 -7.10 -7.67
N TRP A 34 -13.84 -6.58 -6.67
CA TRP A 34 -13.88 -7.09 -5.29
C TRP A 34 -15.18 -6.80 -4.53
N ARG A 35 -16.11 -6.01 -5.08
CA ARG A 35 -17.46 -5.80 -4.51
C ARG A 35 -18.49 -6.79 -5.02
N ARG A 36 -18.16 -7.59 -6.04
CA ARG A 36 -19.05 -8.56 -6.67
C ARG A 36 -19.00 -9.94 -5.98
N THR A 37 -18.23 -10.06 -4.92
CA THR A 37 -18.02 -11.31 -4.18
C THR A 37 -17.98 -11.03 -2.68
N ARG A 38 -18.32 -12.05 -1.89
CA ARG A 38 -18.11 -12.10 -0.45
C ARG A 38 -17.05 -13.14 -0.06
N ASP A 39 -16.36 -13.74 -1.04
CA ASP A 39 -15.25 -14.65 -0.77
C ASP A 39 -14.12 -13.87 -0.05
N PRO A 40 -13.71 -14.33 1.16
CA PRO A 40 -12.68 -13.67 1.94
C PRO A 40 -11.36 -13.47 1.21
N TYR A 41 -10.94 -14.39 0.34
CA TYR A 41 -9.65 -14.28 -0.34
C TYR A 41 -9.54 -13.06 -1.28
N PRO A 42 -10.39 -12.93 -2.32
CA PRO A 42 -10.35 -11.77 -3.20
C PRO A 42 -10.63 -10.46 -2.46
N VAL A 43 -11.55 -10.43 -1.48
CA VAL A 43 -11.80 -9.21 -0.69
C VAL A 43 -10.55 -8.82 0.13
N TRP A 44 -9.92 -9.79 0.81
CA TRP A 44 -8.72 -9.51 1.59
C TRP A 44 -7.56 -9.04 0.71
N LEU A 45 -7.39 -9.65 -0.48
CA LEU A 45 -6.40 -9.21 -1.46
C LEU A 45 -6.61 -7.74 -1.85
N SER A 46 -7.85 -7.34 -2.18
CA SER A 46 -8.14 -5.94 -2.54
C SER A 46 -7.88 -4.99 -1.38
N GLU A 47 -8.29 -5.35 -0.16
CA GLU A 47 -8.04 -4.51 1.02
C GLU A 47 -6.55 -4.31 1.28
N VAL A 48 -5.71 -5.35 1.09
CA VAL A 48 -4.26 -5.22 1.19
C VAL A 48 -3.70 -4.37 0.05
N MET A 49 -4.15 -4.56 -1.19
CA MET A 49 -3.70 -3.77 -2.35
C MET A 49 -4.06 -2.28 -2.22
N LEU A 50 -5.23 -1.94 -1.67
CA LEU A 50 -5.73 -0.57 -1.54
C LEU A 50 -5.08 0.22 -0.40
N GLN A 51 -4.33 -0.43 0.49
CA GLN A 51 -3.53 0.27 1.50
C GLN A 51 -2.53 1.23 0.83
N GLN A 52 -2.76 2.55 1.00
CA GLN A 52 -1.92 3.60 0.41
C GLN A 52 -1.77 3.50 -1.13
N THR A 53 -2.77 2.92 -1.81
CA THR A 53 -2.78 2.77 -3.27
C THR A 53 -4.16 3.15 -3.82
N GLN A 54 -4.20 3.90 -4.92
CA GLN A 54 -5.47 4.30 -5.53
C GLN A 54 -6.15 3.13 -6.24
N VAL A 55 -7.49 3.15 -6.27
CA VAL A 55 -8.32 2.12 -6.94
C VAL A 55 -7.89 1.89 -8.40
N ALA A 56 -7.69 2.97 -9.16
CA ALA A 56 -7.29 2.90 -10.57
C ALA A 56 -5.94 2.20 -10.76
N THR A 57 -5.02 2.36 -9.81
CA THR A 57 -3.72 1.68 -9.82
C THR A 57 -3.83 0.22 -9.37
N ALA A 58 -4.63 -0.06 -8.35
CA ALA A 58 -4.76 -1.40 -7.77
C ALA A 58 -5.52 -2.38 -8.67
N ARG A 59 -6.54 -1.90 -9.41
CA ARG A 59 -7.42 -2.76 -10.23
C ARG A 59 -6.68 -3.69 -11.21
N PRO A 60 -5.79 -3.21 -12.10
CA PRO A 60 -5.10 -4.12 -13.03
C PRO A 60 -4.20 -5.13 -12.32
N TYR A 61 -3.64 -4.77 -11.15
CA TYR A 61 -2.86 -5.72 -10.34
C TYR A 61 -3.75 -6.77 -9.70
N TYR A 62 -4.90 -6.37 -9.17
CA TYR A 62 -5.88 -7.28 -8.60
C TYR A 62 -6.31 -8.35 -9.61
N ASP A 63 -6.70 -7.92 -10.82
CA ASP A 63 -7.16 -8.82 -11.87
C ASP A 63 -6.04 -9.81 -12.28
N ALA A 64 -4.82 -9.31 -12.55
CA ALA A 64 -3.68 -10.15 -12.92
C ALA A 64 -3.23 -11.08 -11.78
N PHE A 65 -3.33 -10.64 -10.53
CA PHE A 65 -2.92 -11.42 -9.37
C PHE A 65 -3.85 -12.61 -9.14
N LEU A 66 -5.17 -12.43 -9.33
CA LEU A 66 -6.13 -13.52 -9.23
C LEU A 66 -6.06 -14.50 -10.41
N VAL A 67 -5.67 -14.05 -11.61
CA VAL A 67 -5.35 -14.98 -12.71
C VAL A 67 -4.18 -15.89 -12.33
N ARG A 68 -3.12 -15.33 -11.71
CA ARG A 68 -1.92 -16.10 -11.33
C ARG A 68 -2.14 -16.95 -10.07
N PHE A 69 -2.90 -16.43 -9.11
CA PHE A 69 -3.18 -17.07 -7.83
C PHE A 69 -4.70 -17.05 -7.59
N PRO A 70 -5.45 -17.98 -8.21
CA PRO A 70 -6.91 -17.94 -8.18
C PRO A 70 -7.52 -18.28 -6.81
N THR A 71 -6.74 -18.91 -5.92
CA THR A 71 -7.19 -19.29 -4.58
C THR A 71 -6.14 -18.94 -3.54
N LEU A 72 -6.58 -18.82 -2.28
CA LEU A 72 -5.67 -18.63 -1.15
C LEU A 72 -4.64 -19.77 -1.05
N ALA A 73 -5.04 -21.00 -1.35
CA ALA A 73 -4.14 -22.16 -1.39
C ALA A 73 -3.10 -22.06 -2.52
N ALA A 74 -3.48 -21.58 -3.70
CA ALA A 74 -2.54 -21.32 -4.80
C ALA A 74 -1.52 -20.23 -4.41
N LEU A 75 -1.97 -19.16 -3.75
CA LEU A 75 -1.08 -18.14 -3.20
C LEU A 75 -0.12 -18.72 -2.16
N ALA A 76 -0.61 -19.52 -1.21
CA ALA A 76 0.20 -20.10 -0.13
C ALA A 76 1.31 -21.04 -0.64
N ARG A 77 1.08 -21.76 -1.75
CA ARG A 77 2.06 -22.66 -2.37
C ARG A 77 3.09 -21.95 -3.25
N ALA A 78 2.85 -20.70 -3.61
CA ALA A 78 3.72 -19.95 -4.51
C ALA A 78 5.10 -19.69 -3.89
N LYS A 79 6.13 -19.57 -4.73
CA LYS A 79 7.45 -19.14 -4.24
C LYS A 79 7.39 -17.65 -3.89
N PRO A 80 8.06 -17.18 -2.83
CA PRO A 80 8.05 -15.76 -2.46
C PRO A 80 8.44 -14.81 -3.60
N ALA A 81 9.36 -15.22 -4.47
CA ALA A 81 9.76 -14.44 -5.64
C ALA A 81 8.63 -14.24 -6.66
N GLU A 82 7.75 -15.23 -6.84
CA GLU A 82 6.62 -15.16 -7.77
C GLU A 82 5.55 -14.20 -7.27
N VAL A 83 5.29 -14.20 -5.96
CA VAL A 83 4.37 -13.26 -5.32
C VAL A 83 4.89 -11.83 -5.42
N LEU A 84 6.18 -11.62 -5.15
CA LEU A 84 6.80 -10.29 -5.28
C LEU A 84 6.82 -9.80 -6.72
N ASP A 85 6.97 -10.70 -7.69
CA ASP A 85 6.92 -10.40 -9.11
C ASP A 85 5.52 -9.95 -9.54
N ALA A 86 4.47 -10.66 -9.12
CA ALA A 86 3.09 -10.24 -9.35
C ALA A 86 2.73 -8.91 -8.66
N TRP A 87 3.41 -8.57 -7.55
CA TRP A 87 3.25 -7.30 -6.84
C TRP A 87 4.14 -6.15 -7.37
N ALA A 88 5.07 -6.46 -8.29
CA ALA A 88 6.12 -5.53 -8.66
C ALA A 88 5.59 -4.29 -9.38
N GLY A 89 5.70 -3.15 -8.70
CA GLY A 89 5.20 -1.84 -9.16
C GLY A 89 4.13 -1.24 -8.26
N LEU A 90 3.45 -2.05 -7.43
CA LEU A 90 2.40 -1.58 -6.52
C LEU A 90 2.96 -0.90 -5.25
N GLY A 91 4.25 -1.09 -4.96
CA GLY A 91 4.92 -0.52 -3.79
C GLY A 91 4.54 -1.18 -2.46
N TYR A 92 5.20 -0.76 -1.38
CA TYR A 92 5.01 -1.29 -0.02
C TYR A 92 5.03 -2.83 0.05
N TYR A 93 6.09 -3.44 -0.49
CA TYR A 93 6.23 -4.89 -0.67
C TYR A 93 6.11 -5.75 0.59
N ARG A 94 6.22 -5.15 1.78
CA ARG A 94 5.92 -5.84 3.04
C ARG A 94 4.47 -6.36 3.06
N ARG A 95 3.53 -5.65 2.41
CA ARG A 95 2.13 -6.07 2.24
C ARG A 95 2.03 -7.43 1.54
N ALA A 96 2.72 -7.59 0.42
CA ALA A 96 2.73 -8.84 -0.35
C ALA A 96 3.31 -10.01 0.47
N ARG A 97 4.39 -9.74 1.22
CA ARG A 97 5.03 -10.74 2.10
C ARG A 97 4.10 -11.19 3.21
N HIS A 98 3.53 -10.23 3.95
CA HIS A 98 2.61 -10.53 5.03
C HIS A 98 1.37 -11.27 4.50
N LEU A 99 0.80 -10.86 3.36
CA LEU A 99 -0.33 -11.57 2.77
C LEU A 99 0.04 -13.02 2.40
N HIS A 100 1.23 -13.24 1.86
CA HIS A 100 1.72 -14.58 1.53
C HIS A 100 1.95 -15.44 2.78
N GLU A 101 2.65 -14.90 3.77
CA GLU A 101 2.87 -15.55 5.08
C GLU A 101 1.53 -15.88 5.75
N ALA A 102 0.57 -14.96 5.72
CA ALA A 102 -0.75 -15.14 6.27
C ALA A 102 -1.57 -16.20 5.51
N ALA A 103 -1.47 -16.26 4.17
CA ALA A 103 -2.07 -17.33 3.38
C ALA A 103 -1.51 -18.70 3.79
N GLN A 104 -0.19 -18.79 4.01
CA GLN A 104 0.45 -20.02 4.49
C GLN A 104 0.00 -20.39 5.91
N THR A 105 -0.11 -19.42 6.82
CA THR A 105 -0.65 -19.62 8.17
C THR A 105 -2.09 -20.14 8.11
N VAL A 106 -2.95 -19.57 7.26
CA VAL A 106 -4.32 -20.07 7.08
C VAL A 106 -4.36 -21.52 6.61
N MET A 107 -3.46 -21.92 5.70
CA MET A 107 -3.36 -23.32 5.28
C MET A 107 -2.94 -24.25 6.42
N ARG A 108 -1.95 -23.85 7.23
CA ARG A 108 -1.40 -24.70 8.30
C ARG A 108 -2.28 -24.78 9.55
N GLU A 109 -2.83 -23.64 9.98
CA GLU A 109 -3.43 -23.47 11.31
C GLU A 109 -4.96 -23.37 11.26
N HIS A 110 -5.54 -23.12 10.09
CA HIS A 110 -6.99 -22.91 9.92
C HIS A 110 -7.60 -23.80 8.82
N ALA A 111 -6.94 -24.93 8.50
CA ALA A 111 -7.40 -25.90 7.50
C ALA A 111 -7.80 -25.26 6.15
N GLY A 112 -7.07 -24.21 5.76
CA GLY A 112 -7.31 -23.48 4.50
C GLY A 112 -8.51 -22.53 4.50
N ARG A 113 -9.21 -22.35 5.62
CA ARG A 113 -10.35 -21.44 5.76
C ARG A 113 -9.95 -20.16 6.46
N VAL A 114 -10.30 -19.01 5.87
CA VAL A 114 -10.07 -17.72 6.53
C VAL A 114 -10.94 -17.67 7.80
N PRO A 115 -10.34 -17.45 9.00
CA PRO A 115 -11.10 -17.42 10.23
C PRO A 115 -12.05 -16.22 10.26
N ASP A 116 -13.28 -16.46 10.69
CA ASP A 116 -14.31 -15.42 10.88
C ASP A 116 -14.31 -14.83 12.29
N ASP A 117 -13.51 -15.42 13.20
CA ASP A 117 -13.21 -14.91 14.53
C ASP A 117 -12.25 -13.70 14.46
N PRO A 118 -12.61 -12.55 15.05
CA PRO A 118 -11.79 -11.34 15.02
C PRO A 118 -10.39 -11.49 15.63
N GLU A 119 -10.23 -12.32 16.65
CA GLU A 119 -8.92 -12.48 17.28
C GLU A 119 -8.01 -13.38 16.44
N ALA A 120 -8.51 -14.51 15.97
CA ALA A 120 -7.80 -15.42 15.10
C ALA A 120 -7.39 -14.74 13.79
N PHE A 121 -8.31 -14.04 13.12
CA PHE A 121 -7.97 -13.29 11.91
C PHE A 121 -6.97 -12.16 12.19
N GLY A 122 -7.10 -11.48 13.33
CA GLY A 122 -6.21 -10.41 13.75
C GLY A 122 -4.78 -10.85 14.10
N ARG A 123 -4.56 -12.14 14.40
CA ARG A 123 -3.21 -12.71 14.62
C ARG A 123 -2.45 -12.99 13.33
N LEU A 124 -3.13 -12.99 12.18
CA LEU A 124 -2.49 -13.26 10.89
C LEU A 124 -1.50 -12.14 10.51
N PRO A 125 -0.35 -12.48 9.90
CA PRO A 125 0.63 -11.49 9.45
C PRO A 125 0.02 -10.37 8.61
N GLY A 126 0.27 -9.11 9.00
CA GLY A 126 -0.19 -7.93 8.29
C GLY A 126 -1.68 -7.60 8.44
N VAL A 127 -2.44 -8.35 9.24
CA VAL A 127 -3.84 -8.03 9.54
C VAL A 127 -3.92 -7.07 10.73
N GLY A 128 -3.98 -5.78 10.42
CA GLY A 128 -4.25 -4.75 11.43
C GLY A 128 -5.74 -4.55 11.71
N ARG A 129 -6.06 -3.67 12.68
CA ARG A 129 -7.45 -3.33 13.06
C ARG A 129 -8.35 -2.96 11.87
N TYR A 130 -7.82 -2.18 10.91
CA TYR A 130 -8.53 -1.84 9.68
C TYR A 130 -8.86 -3.07 8.82
N THR A 131 -7.86 -3.88 8.45
CA THR A 131 -8.05 -5.06 7.59
C THR A 131 -9.01 -6.06 8.24
N ARG A 132 -8.89 -6.27 9.56
CA ARG A 132 -9.81 -7.08 10.34
C ARG A 132 -11.25 -6.58 10.22
N GLY A 133 -11.48 -5.28 10.44
CA GLY A 133 -12.80 -4.68 10.30
C GLY A 133 -13.34 -4.79 8.88
N ALA A 134 -12.53 -4.49 7.88
CA ALA A 134 -12.93 -4.50 6.48
C ALA A 134 -13.32 -5.92 6.02
N VAL A 135 -12.40 -6.88 6.14
CA VAL A 135 -12.64 -8.25 5.65
C VAL A 135 -13.78 -8.91 6.42
N LEU A 136 -13.79 -8.85 7.75
CA LEU A 136 -14.78 -9.56 8.54
C LEU A 136 -16.18 -8.95 8.45
N SER A 137 -16.29 -7.62 8.31
CA SER A 137 -17.60 -6.99 8.09
C SER A 137 -18.16 -7.27 6.69
N ILE A 138 -17.29 -7.31 5.67
CA ILE A 138 -17.70 -7.55 4.27
C ILE A 138 -18.04 -9.02 4.04
N CYS A 139 -17.22 -9.95 4.54
CA CYS A 139 -17.32 -11.36 4.19
C CYS A 139 -18.15 -12.17 5.19
N PHE A 140 -18.19 -11.75 6.46
CA PHE A 140 -18.77 -12.53 7.55
C PHE A 140 -19.79 -11.74 8.40
N ASP A 141 -20.21 -10.55 7.93
CA ASP A 141 -21.17 -9.68 8.62
C ASP A 141 -20.82 -9.36 10.09
N ARG A 142 -19.53 -9.41 10.45
CA ARG A 142 -19.07 -9.01 11.78
C ARG A 142 -19.21 -7.48 11.94
N PRO A 143 -19.86 -6.96 12.99
CA PRO A 143 -20.08 -5.53 13.20
C PRO A 143 -18.81 -4.82 13.71
N LEU A 144 -17.74 -4.89 12.93
CA LEU A 144 -16.45 -4.31 13.22
C LEU A 144 -16.24 -3.07 12.35
N PRO A 145 -15.78 -1.95 12.92
CA PRO A 145 -15.59 -0.74 12.13
C PRO A 145 -14.30 -0.77 11.32
N VAL A 146 -14.25 0.11 10.32
CA VAL A 146 -13.03 0.47 9.60
C VAL A 146 -12.63 1.91 9.91
N LEU A 147 -11.34 2.20 9.81
CA LEU A 147 -10.83 3.57 9.86
C LEU A 147 -9.60 3.69 8.96
N ASP A 148 -9.81 4.08 7.71
CA ASP A 148 -8.77 4.51 6.79
C ASP A 148 -8.70 6.05 6.72
N GLY A 149 -7.87 6.59 5.82
CA GLY A 149 -7.78 8.04 5.62
C GLY A 149 -9.08 8.68 5.13
N ASN A 150 -9.93 7.94 4.41
CA ASN A 150 -11.22 8.44 3.93
C ASN A 150 -12.24 8.51 5.06
N VAL A 151 -12.40 7.41 5.80
CA VAL A 151 -13.32 7.31 6.94
C VAL A 151 -12.92 8.29 8.03
N ALA A 152 -11.62 8.37 8.37
CA ALA A 152 -11.15 9.34 9.35
C ALA A 152 -11.50 10.78 8.98
N ARG A 153 -11.37 11.16 7.71
CA ARG A 153 -11.75 12.50 7.23
C ARG A 153 -13.25 12.73 7.31
N VAL A 154 -14.06 11.74 6.89
CA VAL A 154 -15.52 11.82 7.00
C VAL A 154 -15.94 12.00 8.45
N LEU A 155 -15.44 11.18 9.37
CA LEU A 155 -15.78 11.25 10.79
C LEU A 155 -15.27 12.55 11.44
N ALA A 156 -14.06 12.99 11.12
CA ALA A 156 -13.52 14.26 11.61
C ALA A 156 -14.42 15.45 11.23
N ARG A 157 -14.92 15.49 9.98
CA ARG A 157 -15.83 16.53 9.50
C ARG A 157 -17.24 16.40 10.08
N LEU A 158 -17.79 15.19 10.07
CA LEU A 158 -19.15 14.90 10.54
C LEU A 158 -19.32 15.34 12.00
N PHE A 159 -18.32 15.08 12.85
CA PHE A 159 -18.35 15.38 14.29
C PHE A 159 -17.52 16.60 14.71
N ALA A 160 -16.90 17.33 13.77
CA ALA A 160 -15.98 18.44 14.04
C ALA A 160 -14.86 18.06 15.04
N VAL A 161 -14.22 16.90 14.82
CA VAL A 161 -13.08 16.43 15.63
C VAL A 161 -11.79 16.92 14.98
N PRO A 162 -11.05 17.87 15.60
CA PRO A 162 -9.85 18.48 15.02
C PRO A 162 -8.65 17.55 15.15
N ALA A 163 -8.73 16.34 14.59
CA ALA A 163 -7.70 15.33 14.76
C ALA A 163 -7.50 14.50 13.49
N ALA A 164 -6.24 14.21 13.19
CA ALA A 164 -5.85 13.35 12.08
C ALA A 164 -5.69 11.90 12.56
N ILE A 165 -5.89 10.93 11.66
CA ILE A 165 -5.67 9.50 11.94
C ILE A 165 -4.23 9.16 12.34
N ARG A 166 -3.26 10.04 12.02
CA ARG A 166 -1.85 9.86 12.38
C ARG A 166 -1.51 10.33 13.79
N ASP A 167 -2.39 11.11 14.43
CA ASP A 167 -2.26 11.47 15.84
C ASP A 167 -2.86 10.34 16.70
N PRO A 168 -2.10 9.69 17.61
CA PRO A 168 -2.61 8.61 18.45
C PRO A 168 -3.85 8.98 19.28
N ARG A 169 -3.94 10.22 19.80
CA ARG A 169 -5.11 10.65 20.57
C ARG A 169 -6.32 10.85 19.66
N GLY A 170 -6.12 11.50 18.52
CA GLY A 170 -7.09 11.65 17.45
C GLY A 170 -7.63 10.33 16.93
N ALA A 171 -6.73 9.40 16.59
CA ALA A 171 -7.08 8.07 16.10
C ALA A 171 -7.96 7.32 17.10
N ARG A 172 -7.66 7.37 18.41
CA ARG A 172 -8.52 6.77 19.44
C ARG A 172 -9.94 7.31 19.44
N ARG A 173 -10.10 8.65 19.34
CA ARG A 173 -11.42 9.30 19.29
C ARG A 173 -12.19 8.91 18.02
N LEU A 174 -11.52 8.89 16.87
CA LEU A 174 -12.14 8.52 15.60
C LEU A 174 -12.51 7.03 15.55
N TRP A 175 -11.70 6.16 16.14
CA TRP A 175 -12.04 4.75 16.30
C TRP A 175 -13.28 4.56 17.18
N ALA A 176 -13.36 5.24 18.32
CA ALA A 176 -14.54 5.17 19.20
C ALA A 176 -15.82 5.63 18.48
N LEU A 177 -15.72 6.68 17.64
CA LEU A 177 -16.83 7.09 16.78
C LEU A 177 -17.22 5.99 15.78
N ALA A 178 -16.24 5.37 15.13
CA ALA A 178 -16.49 4.30 14.18
C ALA A 178 -17.14 3.07 14.86
N ASP A 179 -16.68 2.70 16.07
CA ASP A 179 -17.23 1.60 16.88
C ASP A 179 -18.72 1.84 17.20
N VAL A 180 -19.12 3.07 17.50
CA VAL A 180 -20.53 3.41 17.80
C VAL A 180 -21.42 3.44 16.54
N LEU A 181 -20.83 3.77 15.38
CA LEU A 181 -21.59 4.00 14.15
C LEU A 181 -21.78 2.75 13.29
N VAL A 182 -20.91 1.75 13.42
CA VAL A 182 -21.07 0.50 12.66
C VAL A 182 -22.38 -0.20 13.07
N PRO A 183 -23.31 -0.43 12.13
CA PRO A 183 -24.58 -1.08 12.45
C PRO A 183 -24.40 -2.59 12.64
N MET A 184 -25.28 -3.20 13.44
CA MET A 184 -25.36 -4.67 13.55
C MET A 184 -25.81 -5.34 12.25
N ARG A 185 -26.59 -4.64 11.42
CA ARG A 185 -27.06 -5.13 10.12
C ARG A 185 -26.30 -4.43 8.99
N ARG A 186 -25.85 -5.20 8.00
CA ARG A 186 -25.06 -4.72 6.86
C ARG A 186 -23.79 -3.94 7.26
N PRO A 187 -22.98 -4.42 8.23
CA PRO A 187 -21.78 -3.69 8.67
C PRO A 187 -20.76 -3.51 7.54
N GLY A 188 -20.64 -4.51 6.65
CA GLY A 188 -19.78 -4.45 5.47
C GLY A 188 -20.19 -3.33 4.52
N ASP A 189 -21.49 -3.23 4.19
CA ASP A 189 -21.99 -2.15 3.33
C ASP A 189 -21.83 -0.78 3.97
N TRP A 190 -22.06 -0.66 5.28
CA TRP A 190 -21.82 0.59 6.00
C TRP A 190 -20.35 1.02 5.89
N ASN A 191 -19.42 0.12 6.21
CA ASN A 191 -17.98 0.40 6.14
C ASN A 191 -17.59 0.83 4.72
N GLN A 192 -18.05 0.09 3.70
CA GLN A 192 -17.81 0.45 2.31
C GLN A 192 -18.45 1.77 1.91
N ALA A 193 -19.63 2.09 2.42
CA ALA A 193 -20.32 3.34 2.14
C ALA A 193 -19.59 4.56 2.72
N VAL A 194 -19.03 4.44 3.93
CA VAL A 194 -18.24 5.53 4.52
C VAL A 194 -16.93 5.73 3.74
N MET A 195 -16.27 4.63 3.33
CA MET A 195 -15.09 4.70 2.45
C MET A 195 -15.43 5.34 1.10
N GLU A 196 -16.53 4.94 0.48
CA GLU A 196 -17.00 5.46 -0.80
C GLU A 196 -17.34 6.96 -0.72
N LEU A 197 -18.03 7.37 0.35
CA LEU A 197 -18.36 8.77 0.60
C LEU A 197 -17.10 9.63 0.70
N GLY A 198 -16.10 9.16 1.46
CA GLY A 198 -14.82 9.84 1.57
C GLY A 198 -14.07 9.91 0.23
N ALA A 199 -14.12 8.83 -0.56
CA ALA A 199 -13.43 8.76 -1.84
C ALA A 199 -14.07 9.62 -2.95
N THR A 200 -15.40 9.84 -2.91
CA THR A 200 -16.14 10.40 -4.05
C THR A 200 -16.78 11.76 -3.80
N LEU A 201 -17.22 12.06 -2.57
CA LEU A 201 -17.91 13.32 -2.26
C LEU A 201 -17.17 14.13 -1.20
N CYS A 202 -16.80 13.50 -0.08
CA CYS A 202 -16.11 14.14 1.03
C CYS A 202 -14.58 14.11 0.79
N THR A 203 -14.13 14.68 -0.32
CA THR A 203 -12.73 14.71 -0.76
C THR A 203 -11.87 15.67 0.09
N PRO A 204 -10.54 15.53 0.12
CA PRO A 204 -9.68 16.39 0.92
C PRO A 204 -9.84 17.89 0.63
N ARG A 205 -9.96 18.26 -0.65
CA ARG A 205 -10.18 19.63 -1.13
C ARG A 205 -11.46 19.70 -1.95
N ALA A 206 -12.17 20.83 -1.87
CA ALA A 206 -13.43 21.09 -2.56
C ALA A 206 -14.46 19.93 -2.43
N PRO A 207 -14.83 19.50 -1.20
CA PRO A 207 -15.80 18.44 -1.02
C PRO A 207 -17.17 18.83 -1.59
N ALA A 208 -17.84 17.88 -2.24
CA ALA A 208 -19.15 18.06 -2.85
C ALA A 208 -20.29 18.03 -1.80
N CYS A 209 -20.23 18.93 -0.81
CA CYS A 209 -21.14 18.99 0.32
C CYS A 209 -22.63 19.11 -0.07
N GLY A 210 -22.93 19.79 -1.18
CA GLY A 210 -24.29 19.92 -1.70
C GLY A 210 -24.95 18.57 -2.06
N ARG A 211 -24.14 17.59 -2.48
CA ARG A 211 -24.55 16.23 -2.87
C ARG A 211 -24.39 15.20 -1.75
N CYS A 212 -23.84 15.59 -0.59
CA CYS A 212 -23.52 14.67 0.48
C CYS A 212 -24.81 14.21 1.22
N PRO A 213 -25.07 12.89 1.36
CA PRO A 213 -26.25 12.37 2.05
C PRO A 213 -26.27 12.70 3.54
N LEU A 214 -25.10 13.03 4.11
CA LEU A 214 -24.93 13.35 5.53
C LEU A 214 -24.87 14.87 5.81
N ARG A 215 -25.11 15.73 4.80
CA ARG A 215 -24.93 17.19 4.94
C ARG A 215 -25.66 17.80 6.13
N LYS A 216 -26.91 17.38 6.38
CA LYS A 216 -27.76 17.90 7.47
C LYS A 216 -27.24 17.57 8.87
N SER A 217 -26.33 16.61 8.97
CA SER A 217 -25.76 16.14 10.24
C SER A 217 -24.28 16.50 10.39
N CYS A 218 -23.68 17.16 9.40
CA CYS A 218 -22.25 17.47 9.36
C CYS A 218 -21.94 18.74 10.15
N ARG A 219 -21.29 18.58 11.31
CA ARG A 219 -20.92 19.71 12.19
C ARG A 219 -19.93 20.66 11.52
N ALA A 220 -18.91 20.15 10.84
CA ALA A 220 -17.95 21.02 10.14
C ALA A 220 -18.60 21.82 9.01
N LEU A 221 -19.64 21.28 8.36
CA LEU A 221 -20.41 22.01 7.35
C LEU A 221 -21.28 23.10 7.99
N ALA A 222 -21.96 22.79 9.09
CA ALA A 222 -22.76 23.77 9.85
C ALA A 222 -21.90 24.94 10.36
N MET A 223 -20.62 24.68 10.66
CA MET A 223 -19.65 25.70 11.06
C MET A 223 -19.01 26.46 9.88
N GLY A 224 -19.20 26.03 8.64
CA GLY A 224 -18.50 26.60 7.47
C GLY A 224 -17.01 26.25 7.39
N ARG A 225 -16.54 25.22 8.10
CA ARG A 225 -15.10 24.92 8.32
C ARG A 225 -14.68 23.54 7.81
N VAL A 226 -15.35 22.99 6.79
CA VAL A 226 -15.16 21.59 6.35
C VAL A 226 -13.71 21.24 6.01
N GLU A 227 -12.98 22.14 5.37
CA GLU A 227 -11.59 21.89 4.94
C GLU A 227 -10.57 21.95 6.09
N GLU A 228 -10.94 22.52 7.24
CA GLU A 228 -10.09 22.54 8.44
C GLU A 228 -10.07 21.19 9.18
N PHE A 229 -10.97 20.26 8.81
CA PHE A 229 -11.08 18.94 9.41
C PHE A 229 -10.73 17.84 8.40
N PRO A 230 -9.78 16.93 8.70
CA PRO A 230 -8.82 17.00 9.81
C PRO A 230 -7.75 18.09 9.57
N PRO A 231 -7.08 18.58 10.62
CA PRO A 231 -5.98 19.53 10.45
C PRO A 231 -4.88 18.94 9.58
N ALA A 232 -4.20 19.79 8.81
CA ALA A 232 -3.10 19.38 7.96
C ALA A 232 -2.01 18.72 8.80
N ALA A 233 -1.66 17.47 8.46
CA ALA A 233 -0.56 16.79 9.13
C ALA A 233 0.77 17.47 8.79
N GLN A 234 1.62 17.66 9.80
CA GLN A 234 3.02 18.03 9.57
C GLN A 234 3.66 16.95 8.68
N ARG A 235 4.19 17.39 7.53
CA ARG A 235 4.90 16.48 6.63
C ARG A 235 6.28 16.23 7.22
N ARG A 236 6.66 14.95 7.33
CA ARG A 236 8.04 14.60 7.64
C ARG A 236 8.96 15.24 6.60
N ALA A 237 10.08 15.79 7.06
CA ALA A 237 11.11 16.31 6.17
C ALA A 237 11.49 15.24 5.13
N THR A 238 11.62 15.67 3.88
CA THR A 238 12.07 14.78 2.81
C THR A 238 13.57 14.59 2.94
N GLU A 239 14.02 13.34 3.01
CA GLU A 239 15.44 13.00 2.99
C GLU A 239 15.92 13.03 1.54
N THR A 240 16.93 13.84 1.25
CA THR A 240 17.59 13.84 -0.07
C THR A 240 18.70 12.79 -0.08
N VAL A 241 18.67 11.91 -1.08
CA VAL A 241 19.58 10.77 -1.18
C VAL A 241 20.21 10.77 -2.56
N CYS A 242 21.54 10.78 -2.62
CA CYS A 242 22.26 10.57 -3.87
C CYS A 242 22.67 9.09 -3.97
N ARG A 243 22.54 8.50 -5.15
CA ARG A 243 23.00 7.13 -5.43
C ARG A 243 23.82 7.09 -6.70
N ALA A 244 24.82 6.21 -6.73
CA ALA A 244 25.52 5.83 -7.96
C ALA A 244 25.15 4.40 -8.34
N VAL A 245 24.84 4.17 -9.61
CA VAL A 245 24.43 2.85 -10.12
C VAL A 245 25.23 2.49 -11.37
N ALA A 246 25.74 1.25 -11.44
CA ALA A 246 26.39 0.69 -12.60
C ALA A 246 25.39 -0.05 -13.50
N LEU A 247 25.23 0.41 -14.74
CA LEU A 247 24.58 -0.34 -15.80
C LEU A 247 25.62 -1.16 -16.55
N ILE A 248 25.57 -2.47 -16.33
CA ILE A 248 26.44 -3.45 -16.96
C ILE A 248 25.56 -4.28 -17.90
N ALA A 249 25.76 -4.12 -19.20
CA ALA A 249 24.95 -4.78 -20.22
C ALA A 249 25.76 -5.83 -21.00
N ARG A 250 25.10 -6.91 -21.44
CA ARG A 250 25.65 -7.94 -22.31
C ARG A 250 24.53 -8.62 -23.10
N GLY A 251 24.58 -8.54 -24.43
CA GLY A 251 23.62 -9.20 -25.32
C GLY A 251 22.16 -8.85 -24.99
N GLY A 252 21.84 -7.55 -24.89
CA GLY A 252 20.50 -7.05 -24.54
C GLY A 252 20.06 -7.27 -23.09
N ARG A 253 20.84 -7.99 -22.28
CA ARG A 253 20.56 -8.21 -20.85
C ARG A 253 21.35 -7.24 -19.98
N VAL A 254 20.81 -6.93 -18.81
CA VAL A 254 21.46 -6.09 -17.80
C VAL A 254 21.74 -6.93 -16.56
N LEU A 255 22.93 -6.77 -15.99
CA LEU A 255 23.28 -7.41 -14.73
C LEU A 255 22.53 -6.76 -13.58
N MET A 256 21.76 -7.55 -12.84
CA MET A 256 20.98 -7.13 -11.69
C MET A 256 21.52 -7.78 -10.42
N ALA A 257 21.47 -7.03 -9.32
CA ALA A 257 21.73 -7.53 -7.98
C ALA A 257 20.43 -7.57 -7.16
N ARG A 258 20.26 -8.63 -6.37
CA ARG A 258 19.17 -8.72 -5.40
C ARG A 258 19.49 -7.81 -4.22
N ARG A 259 18.57 -6.92 -3.85
CA ARG A 259 18.74 -6.01 -2.72
C ARG A 259 18.71 -6.75 -1.40
N GLU A 260 19.66 -6.39 -0.55
CA GLU A 260 19.74 -6.77 0.86
C GLU A 260 19.50 -5.52 1.74
N GLY A 261 19.17 -5.72 3.01
CA GLY A 261 18.88 -4.62 3.96
C GLY A 261 17.38 -4.28 4.11
N PRO A 262 17.04 -3.15 4.76
CA PRO A 262 15.67 -2.88 5.24
C PRO A 262 14.71 -2.35 4.16
N LEU A 263 15.25 -1.77 3.08
CA LEU A 263 14.46 -1.18 2.00
C LEU A 263 14.53 -2.02 0.73
N LEU A 264 13.34 -2.32 0.18
CA LEU A 264 13.18 -3.02 -1.09
C LEU A 264 13.89 -4.38 -1.14
N THR A 265 14.11 -5.03 0.01
CA THR A 265 14.73 -6.34 0.16
C THR A 265 14.16 -7.33 -0.85
N GLY A 266 14.99 -8.20 -1.42
CA GLY A 266 14.54 -9.25 -2.34
C GLY A 266 14.11 -8.77 -3.73
N LEU A 267 13.98 -7.46 -3.96
CA LEU A 267 13.81 -6.90 -5.30
C LEU A 267 15.17 -6.78 -6.01
N TRP A 268 15.11 -6.69 -7.33
CA TRP A 268 16.29 -6.67 -8.19
C TRP A 268 16.48 -5.28 -8.81
N GLU A 269 17.71 -4.80 -8.78
CA GLU A 269 18.12 -3.55 -9.43
C GLU A 269 19.57 -3.63 -9.91
N PRO A 270 20.00 -2.76 -10.85
CA PRO A 270 21.39 -2.74 -11.24
C PRO A 270 22.27 -2.39 -10.01
N PRO A 271 23.47 -2.99 -9.89
CA PRO A 271 24.35 -2.78 -8.74
C PRO A 271 24.62 -1.30 -8.48
N GLY A 272 24.47 -0.87 -7.22
CA GLY A 272 24.66 0.53 -6.87
C GLY A 272 24.82 0.74 -5.37
N VAL A 273 25.12 1.98 -5.01
CA VAL A 273 25.44 2.40 -3.64
C VAL A 273 24.80 3.76 -3.35
N GLU A 274 24.39 3.99 -2.10
CA GLU A 274 24.02 5.32 -1.64
C GLU A 274 25.29 6.12 -1.31
N LEU A 275 25.34 7.37 -1.76
CA LEU A 275 26.48 8.25 -1.55
C LEU A 275 26.30 8.98 -0.21
N THR A 276 27.35 8.96 0.61
CA THR A 276 27.39 9.67 1.89
C THR A 276 28.26 10.93 1.75
N GLY A 277 27.72 12.10 2.06
CA GLY A 277 28.43 13.37 1.95
C GLY A 277 28.83 13.70 0.50
N HIS A 278 30.02 14.28 0.31
CA HIS A 278 30.57 14.67 -0.99
C HIS A 278 31.41 13.56 -1.66
N ALA A 279 31.12 12.29 -1.36
CA ALA A 279 31.89 11.18 -1.90
C ALA A 279 31.77 11.10 -3.43
N SER A 280 32.92 10.96 -4.11
CA SER A 280 32.94 10.71 -5.57
C SER A 280 32.17 9.43 -5.92
N PRO A 281 31.20 9.49 -6.84
CA PRO A 281 30.39 8.34 -7.28
C PRO A 281 31.20 7.10 -7.63
N VAL A 282 32.29 7.25 -8.40
CA VAL A 282 33.18 6.15 -8.78
C VAL A 282 33.90 5.54 -7.58
N ARG A 283 34.39 6.38 -6.67
CA ARG A 283 35.11 5.90 -5.47
C ARG A 283 34.20 5.10 -4.55
N ALA A 284 32.90 5.43 -4.51
CA ALA A 284 31.91 4.65 -3.77
C ALA A 284 31.44 3.39 -4.53
N LEU A 285 31.26 3.48 -5.85
CA LEU A 285 30.70 2.40 -6.65
C LEU A 285 31.68 1.23 -6.84
N ARG A 286 32.98 1.49 -6.95
CA ARG A 286 34.01 0.44 -7.09
C ARG A 286 34.00 -0.57 -5.92
N PRO A 287 34.10 -0.15 -4.64
CA PRO A 287 33.98 -1.08 -3.51
C PRO A 287 32.64 -1.82 -3.47
N ALA A 288 31.54 -1.16 -3.82
CA ALA A 288 30.22 -1.79 -3.85
C ALA A 288 30.14 -2.93 -4.88
N LEU A 289 30.72 -2.74 -6.08
CA LEU A 289 30.84 -3.79 -7.08
C LEU A 289 31.79 -4.91 -6.62
N ALA A 290 32.91 -4.57 -5.99
CA ALA A 290 33.87 -5.54 -5.49
C ALA A 290 33.26 -6.48 -4.42
N ARG A 291 32.41 -5.97 -3.52
CA ARG A 291 31.65 -6.80 -2.55
C ARG A 291 30.69 -7.79 -3.22
N LEU A 292 30.28 -7.51 -4.46
CA LEU A 292 29.48 -8.42 -5.27
C LEU A 292 30.36 -9.41 -6.07
N GLY A 293 31.68 -9.31 -5.96
CA GLY A 293 32.65 -10.06 -6.77
C GLY A 293 32.79 -9.54 -8.20
N LEU A 294 32.38 -8.30 -8.47
CA LEU A 294 32.41 -7.70 -9.79
C LEU A 294 33.61 -6.76 -9.94
N LYS A 295 34.42 -7.00 -10.99
CA LYS A 295 35.47 -6.09 -11.45
C LYS A 295 35.01 -5.45 -12.76
N ALA A 296 34.87 -4.13 -12.77
CA ALA A 296 34.39 -3.39 -13.93
C ALA A 296 35.13 -2.06 -14.12
N ARG A 297 35.39 -1.70 -15.38
CA ARG A 297 35.70 -0.33 -15.76
C ARG A 297 34.41 0.48 -15.76
N LEU A 298 34.46 1.68 -15.19
CA LEU A 298 33.31 2.56 -15.04
C LEU A 298 33.54 3.84 -15.83
N ALA A 299 32.56 4.23 -16.63
CA ALA A 299 32.52 5.51 -17.34
C ALA A 299 31.20 6.23 -17.03
N PRO A 300 31.18 7.56 -16.92
CA PRO A 300 29.93 8.29 -16.73
C PRO A 300 28.95 7.97 -17.87
N ALA A 301 27.67 7.74 -17.54
CA ALA A 301 26.64 7.64 -18.57
C ALA A 301 26.09 9.01 -18.99
N GLY A 302 26.50 10.10 -18.32
CA GLY A 302 25.96 11.45 -18.55
C GLY A 302 24.48 11.58 -18.17
N ARG A 303 23.96 10.66 -17.37
CA ARG A 303 22.52 10.55 -17.08
C ARG A 303 22.25 10.51 -15.59
N THR A 304 21.30 11.34 -15.17
CA THR A 304 20.80 11.40 -13.80
C THR A 304 19.30 11.13 -13.79
N VAL A 305 18.85 10.22 -12.92
CA VAL A 305 17.45 9.83 -12.79
C VAL A 305 16.93 10.23 -11.42
N ARG A 306 15.82 10.98 -11.38
CA ARG A 306 15.11 11.32 -10.14
C ARG A 306 14.05 10.26 -9.83
N HIS A 307 14.00 9.83 -8.58
CA HIS A 307 13.08 8.82 -8.09
C HIS A 307 12.66 9.14 -6.65
N THR A 308 11.38 9.00 -6.33
CA THR A 308 10.88 9.24 -4.98
C THR A 308 10.30 7.96 -4.41
N ILE A 309 10.67 7.62 -3.18
CA ILE A 309 10.08 6.52 -2.41
C ILE A 309 9.71 7.04 -1.03
N THR A 310 8.42 7.00 -0.70
CA THR A 310 7.91 7.45 0.60
C THR A 310 8.33 8.89 0.93
N HIS A 311 9.36 9.07 1.76
CA HIS A 311 9.90 10.36 2.20
C HIS A 311 11.34 10.59 1.71
N ARG A 312 11.84 9.77 0.78
CA ARG A 312 13.18 9.89 0.21
C ARG A 312 13.11 10.41 -1.22
N ALA A 313 13.72 11.55 -1.48
CA ALA A 313 13.97 12.07 -2.82
C ALA A 313 15.35 11.58 -3.28
N ILE A 314 15.35 10.59 -4.19
CA ILE A 314 16.54 9.88 -4.63
C ILE A 314 16.98 10.43 -5.99
N THR A 315 18.19 10.95 -6.05
CA THR A 315 18.89 11.31 -7.28
C THR A 315 19.88 10.21 -7.60
N VAL A 316 19.77 9.60 -8.78
CA VAL A 316 20.58 8.46 -9.20
C VAL A 316 21.48 8.86 -10.35
N GLU A 317 22.77 8.88 -10.11
CA GLU A 317 23.80 9.04 -11.12
C GLU A 317 24.12 7.68 -11.76
N VAL A 318 24.06 7.64 -13.09
CA VAL A 318 24.20 6.41 -13.85
C VAL A 318 25.60 6.31 -14.44
N TRP A 319 26.21 5.15 -14.24
CA TRP A 319 27.53 4.80 -14.75
C TRP A 319 27.42 3.61 -15.71
N ARG A 320 28.09 3.67 -16.85
CA ARG A 320 28.28 2.51 -17.72
C ARG A 320 29.41 1.66 -17.17
N GLY A 321 29.15 0.38 -16.99
CA GLY A 321 30.12 -0.57 -16.48
C GLY A 321 30.47 -1.65 -17.52
N THR A 322 31.76 -1.83 -17.78
CA THR A 322 32.28 -2.92 -18.60
C THR A 322 33.05 -3.88 -17.72
N LEU A 323 32.58 -5.12 -17.60
CA LEU A 323 33.27 -6.13 -16.79
C LEU A 323 34.66 -6.41 -17.36
N THR A 324 35.66 -6.50 -16.48
CA THR A 324 37.04 -6.90 -16.83
C THR A 324 37.33 -8.36 -16.55
N GLY A 325 36.31 -9.12 -16.15
CA GLY A 325 36.35 -10.56 -15.93
C GLY A 325 34.94 -11.15 -15.98
N ALA A 326 34.80 -12.45 -15.72
CA ALA A 326 33.49 -13.08 -15.64
C ALA A 326 32.73 -12.59 -14.40
N ALA A 327 31.43 -12.33 -14.54
CA ALA A 327 30.56 -12.11 -13.38
C ALA A 327 30.42 -13.44 -12.61
N PRO A 328 30.52 -13.44 -11.27
CA PRO A 328 30.41 -14.66 -10.49
C PRO A 328 28.99 -15.24 -10.59
N ARG A 329 28.89 -16.57 -10.67
CA ARG A 329 27.62 -17.29 -10.59
C ARG A 329 27.20 -17.38 -9.12
N ARG A 330 26.33 -16.46 -8.67
CA ARG A 330 25.79 -16.43 -7.29
C ARG A 330 24.31 -16.09 -7.28
N ALA A 331 23.57 -16.61 -6.32
CA ALA A 331 22.10 -16.46 -6.24
C ALA A 331 21.62 -14.98 -6.20
N GLY A 332 22.45 -14.05 -5.73
CA GLY A 332 22.13 -12.62 -5.66
C GLY A 332 22.52 -11.80 -6.89
N LEU A 333 23.02 -12.41 -7.96
CA LEU A 333 23.37 -11.74 -9.22
C LEU A 333 22.78 -12.49 -10.42
N ARG A 334 22.17 -11.75 -11.35
CA ARG A 334 21.53 -12.36 -12.52
C ARG A 334 21.58 -11.42 -13.72
N TRP A 335 21.85 -11.99 -14.90
CA TRP A 335 21.60 -11.32 -16.16
C TRP A 335 20.11 -11.37 -16.46
N VAL A 336 19.49 -10.20 -16.56
CA VAL A 336 18.04 -10.04 -16.70
C VAL A 336 17.74 -9.32 -18.00
N ASP A 337 16.81 -9.86 -18.78
CA ASP A 337 16.17 -9.15 -19.88
C ASP A 337 15.16 -8.15 -19.26
N PRO A 338 15.36 -6.83 -19.40
CA PRO A 338 14.44 -5.85 -18.81
C PRO A 338 13.00 -5.94 -19.33
N ALA A 339 12.79 -6.45 -20.54
CA ALA A 339 11.46 -6.63 -21.13
C ALA A 339 10.74 -7.85 -20.56
N ARG A 340 11.48 -8.90 -20.17
CA ARG A 340 10.96 -10.14 -19.60
C ARG A 340 11.78 -10.54 -18.38
N PRO A 341 11.64 -9.82 -17.25
CA PRO A 341 12.63 -9.89 -16.19
C PRO A 341 12.69 -11.24 -15.47
N GLY A 342 11.55 -11.93 -15.32
CA GLY A 342 11.48 -13.19 -14.57
C GLY A 342 11.97 -13.09 -13.12
N VAL A 343 12.09 -11.85 -12.61
CA VAL A 343 12.47 -11.47 -11.25
C VAL A 343 11.79 -10.14 -10.90
N PRO A 344 11.47 -9.89 -9.62
CA PRO A 344 10.78 -8.69 -9.21
C PRO A 344 11.71 -7.47 -9.24
N LEU A 345 11.62 -6.66 -10.30
CA LEU A 345 12.42 -5.44 -10.46
C LEU A 345 11.91 -4.28 -9.59
N THR A 346 12.83 -3.46 -9.06
CA THR A 346 12.45 -2.18 -8.44
C THR A 346 11.88 -1.22 -9.49
N ALA A 347 11.04 -0.26 -9.06
CA ALA A 347 10.54 0.79 -9.94
C ALA A 347 11.66 1.65 -10.53
N LEU A 348 12.77 1.82 -9.80
CA LEU A 348 13.98 2.46 -10.28
C LEU A 348 14.66 1.62 -11.37
N ALA A 349 14.84 0.31 -11.15
CA ALA A 349 15.44 -0.59 -12.13
C ALA A 349 14.69 -0.57 -13.47
N ARG A 350 13.35 -0.60 -13.42
CA ARG A 350 12.49 -0.48 -14.60
C ARG A 350 12.70 0.84 -15.35
N ARG A 351 12.92 1.96 -14.64
CA ARG A 351 13.23 3.25 -15.28
C ARG A 351 14.62 3.28 -15.89
N LEU A 352 15.62 2.80 -15.16
CA LEU A 352 17.02 2.82 -15.60
C LEU A 352 17.25 1.99 -16.86
N THR A 353 16.51 0.90 -17.02
CA THR A 353 16.67 -0.05 -18.12
C THR A 353 15.80 0.23 -19.34
N ARG A 354 14.68 0.96 -19.20
CA ARG A 354 13.89 1.42 -20.36
C ARG A 354 14.64 2.46 -21.19
N ALA A 355 15.40 3.34 -20.55
CA ALA A 355 16.08 4.45 -21.21
C ALA A 355 17.46 4.07 -21.81
N GLY A 356 17.71 2.80 -22.07
CA GLY A 356 18.98 2.29 -22.63
C GLY A 356 18.79 1.39 -23.86
N ALA A 357 17.62 1.49 -24.50
CA ALA A 357 17.29 0.81 -25.76
C ALA A 357 17.37 1.77 -26.96
N GLU A 358 18.06 2.90 -26.80
CA GLU A 358 18.42 3.84 -27.87
C GLU A 358 19.93 3.79 -28.10
#